data_AF-A0A8H5D2B8-F1
#
_entry.id   AF-A0A8H5D2B8-F1
#
_cell.length_a   1.000
_cell.length_b   1.000
_cell.length_c   1.000
_cell.angle_alpha   90.00
_cell.angle_beta   90.00
_cell.angle_gamma   90.00
#
_symmetry.space_group_name_H-M   'P 1'
#
loop_
_entity.id
_entity.type
_entity.pdbx_description
1 polymer ?
#
loop_
_entity_poly.entity_id
_entity_poly.type
_entity_poly.pdbx_seq_one_letter_code
_entity_poly.pdbx_strand_id
1 'polypeptide(L)'
;MGTIKRHLDLSVPLDTSIWFCVNTLFWGTGRTGECTVKNLNAFDPTIHAKRSDLSEVEDCNGLKQTDVFIPRTKCLVHGKHLYFARQNGDADPEQAKQIHFSVNDPPPTAHLFAYRHGNGHQPLTRSIFQDRLKKVFKDAKLSPLLLHGLHIGGTLEYLLRGLPLEVVRVKGRWTSDAFLLYLRKHVQVMAPYMQAHPHLHRDVLRIVMPRV
;
A
#
# COMPACT_ATOMS: atom_id res chain seq x y z
N MET A 1 3.31 11.44 1.39
CA MET A 1 3.38 10.49 2.53
C MET A 1 3.98 11.12 3.79
N GLY A 2 5.18 11.73 3.75
CA GLY A 2 5.79 12.36 4.96
C GLY A 2 4.92 13.43 5.64
N THR A 3 4.16 14.22 4.88
CA THR A 3 3.16 15.15 5.46
C THR A 3 2.08 14.43 6.26
N ILE A 4 1.58 13.27 5.80
CA ILE A 4 0.55 12.51 6.55
C ILE A 4 1.10 12.09 7.91
N LYS A 5 2.34 11.56 7.95
CA LYS A 5 3.01 11.15 9.19
C LYS A 5 3.08 12.28 10.23
N ARG A 6 3.42 13.50 9.80
CA ARG A 6 3.55 14.68 10.69
C ARG A 6 2.24 15.11 11.36
N HIS A 7 1.09 14.69 10.83
CA HIS A 7 -0.23 15.00 11.38
C HIS A 7 -0.87 13.80 12.12
N LEU A 8 -0.13 12.69 12.24
CA LEU A 8 -0.50 11.53 13.05
C LEU A 8 0.37 11.49 14.30
N ASP A 9 -0.25 11.16 15.44
CA ASP A 9 0.46 10.95 16.69
C ASP A 9 0.83 9.48 16.83
N LEU A 10 2.10 9.14 16.63
CA LEU A 10 2.57 7.75 16.68
C LEU A 10 2.69 7.18 18.11
N SER A 11 2.30 7.95 19.14
CA SER A 11 2.05 7.41 20.48
C SER A 11 0.61 6.91 20.65
N VAL A 12 -0.32 7.33 19.77
CA VAL A 12 -1.73 6.97 19.84
C VAL A 12 -1.96 5.64 19.10
N PRO A 13 -2.54 4.61 19.76
CA PRO A 13 -2.85 3.30 19.17
C PRO A 13 -3.55 3.35 17.80
N LEU A 14 -4.55 4.20 17.67
CA LEU A 14 -5.31 4.33 16.42
C LEU A 14 -4.46 4.93 15.29
N ASP A 15 -3.68 5.97 15.58
CA ASP A 15 -2.90 6.68 14.57
C ASP A 15 -1.74 5.83 14.06
N THR A 16 -1.12 5.00 14.91
CA THR A 16 -0.10 4.03 14.46
C THR A 16 -0.68 2.95 13.56
N SER A 17 -1.87 2.42 13.89
CA SER A 17 -2.60 1.48 13.02
C SER A 17 -2.94 2.09 11.66
N ILE A 18 -3.43 3.34 11.65
CA ILE A 18 -3.72 4.08 10.43
C ILE A 18 -2.44 4.31 9.63
N TRP A 19 -1.34 4.70 10.28
CA TRP A 19 -0.07 4.94 9.62
C TRP A 19 0.46 3.68 8.94
N PHE A 20 0.40 2.54 9.63
CA PHE A 20 0.76 1.26 9.04
C PHE A 20 -0.17 0.88 7.88
N CYS A 21 -1.49 1.05 8.03
CA CYS A 21 -2.46 0.80 6.96
C CYS A 21 -2.21 1.67 5.72
N VAL A 22 -1.94 2.97 5.89
CA VAL A 22 -1.61 3.88 4.78
C VAL A 22 -0.35 3.42 4.04
N ASN A 23 0.69 3.01 4.77
CA ASN A 23 1.93 2.52 4.16
C ASN A 23 1.72 1.20 3.43
N THR A 24 1.00 0.25 4.02
CA THR A 24 0.66 -1.02 3.37
C THR A 24 -0.19 -0.80 2.11
N LEU A 25 -1.16 0.10 2.13
CA LEU A 25 -1.97 0.42 0.96
C LEU A 25 -1.17 1.12 -0.14
N PHE A 26 -0.31 2.06 0.23
CA PHE A 26 0.49 2.82 -0.74
C PHE A 26 1.57 1.94 -1.38
N TRP A 27 2.49 1.38 -0.58
CA TRP A 27 3.59 0.55 -1.08
C TRP A 27 3.13 -0.83 -1.53
N GLY A 28 2.10 -1.38 -0.91
CA GLY A 28 1.45 -2.61 -1.36
C GLY A 28 0.59 -2.43 -2.61
N THR A 29 0.31 -1.19 -3.03
CA THR A 29 -0.71 -0.88 -4.07
C THR A 29 -2.04 -1.60 -3.77
N GLY A 30 -2.42 -1.52 -2.50
CA GLY A 30 -3.59 -2.15 -1.90
C GLY A 30 -4.87 -1.35 -2.11
N ARG A 31 -6.01 -2.04 -2.13
CA ARG A 31 -7.31 -1.37 -2.04
C ARG A 31 -7.70 -1.23 -0.58
N THR A 32 -8.27 -0.10 -0.17
CA THR A 32 -8.62 0.12 1.24
C THR A 32 -9.52 -0.97 1.83
N GLY A 33 -10.44 -1.54 1.04
CA GLY A 33 -11.30 -2.62 1.50
C GLY A 33 -10.59 -3.95 1.76
N GLU A 34 -9.33 -4.09 1.34
CA GLU A 34 -8.48 -5.25 1.63
C GLU A 34 -7.82 -5.13 3.03
N CYS A 35 -7.71 -3.91 3.57
CA CYS A 35 -7.02 -3.60 4.83
C CYS A 35 -7.95 -3.04 5.92
N THR A 36 -9.25 -2.94 5.66
CA THR A 36 -10.23 -2.39 6.60
C THR A 36 -11.51 -3.22 6.61
N VAL A 37 -12.21 -3.20 7.74
CA VAL A 37 -13.50 -3.89 7.90
C VAL A 37 -14.69 -2.92 7.78
N LYS A 38 -15.88 -3.44 7.49
CA LYS A 38 -17.10 -2.62 7.33
C LYS A 38 -17.53 -1.95 8.65
N ASN A 39 -17.45 -2.70 9.76
CA ASN A 39 -17.78 -2.25 11.10
C ASN A 39 -17.00 -3.10 12.13
N LEU A 40 -17.10 -2.76 13.42
CA LEU A 40 -16.32 -3.41 14.48
C LEU A 40 -16.59 -4.92 14.62
N ASN A 41 -17.78 -5.39 14.25
CA ASN A 41 -18.19 -6.79 14.34
C ASN A 41 -18.02 -7.57 13.02
N ALA A 42 -17.50 -6.92 11.98
CA ALA A 42 -17.37 -7.51 10.65
C ALA A 42 -16.02 -8.21 10.42
N PHE A 43 -15.13 -8.23 11.41
CA PHE A 43 -13.87 -8.95 11.27
C PHE A 43 -14.13 -10.46 11.24
N ASP A 44 -13.51 -11.09 10.26
CA ASP A 44 -13.56 -12.54 10.02
C ASP A 44 -12.17 -12.96 9.52
N PRO A 45 -11.44 -13.82 10.26
CA PRO A 45 -10.07 -14.23 9.92
C PRO A 45 -9.98 -15.12 8.67
N THR A 46 -11.10 -15.59 8.12
CA THR A 46 -11.18 -16.33 6.85
C THR A 46 -11.32 -15.42 5.63
N ILE A 47 -11.63 -14.15 5.86
CA ILE A 47 -11.85 -13.14 4.80
C ILE A 47 -10.80 -12.04 4.88
N HIS A 48 -10.45 -11.62 6.09
CA HIS A 48 -9.60 -10.46 6.36
C HIS A 48 -8.22 -10.90 6.85
N ALA A 49 -7.19 -10.13 6.48
CA ALA A 49 -5.83 -10.36 6.93
C ALA A 49 -5.72 -10.23 8.47
N LYS A 50 -5.13 -11.23 9.09
CA LYS A 50 -4.76 -11.25 10.52
C LYS A 50 -3.26 -11.03 10.69
N ARG A 51 -2.81 -10.75 11.92
CA ARG A 51 -1.37 -10.56 12.21
C ARG A 51 -0.53 -11.76 11.75
N SER A 52 -1.02 -12.98 11.92
CA SER A 52 -0.30 -14.19 11.49
C SER A 52 -0.24 -14.39 9.97
N ASP A 53 -0.98 -13.59 9.18
CA ASP A 53 -0.92 -13.64 7.71
C ASP A 53 0.23 -12.79 7.14
N LEU A 54 0.99 -12.11 8.01
CA LEU A 54 2.18 -11.36 7.65
C LEU A 54 3.41 -12.26 7.75
N SER A 55 4.22 -12.31 6.70
CA SER A 55 5.48 -13.03 6.65
C SER A 55 6.61 -12.14 6.10
N GLU A 56 7.85 -12.51 6.40
CA GLU A 56 9.02 -11.93 5.75
C GLU A 56 9.51 -12.92 4.69
N VAL A 57 9.76 -12.40 3.49
CA VAL A 57 10.25 -13.14 2.34
C VAL A 57 11.60 -12.55 1.94
N GLU A 58 12.56 -13.40 1.63
CA GLU A 58 13.89 -13.02 1.16
C GLU A 58 14.14 -13.67 -0.21
N ASP A 59 14.64 -12.90 -1.16
CA ASP A 59 15.03 -13.42 -2.48
C ASP A 59 16.44 -14.04 -2.47
N CYS A 60 16.87 -14.58 -3.62
CA CYS A 60 18.20 -15.16 -3.76
C CYS A 60 19.36 -14.15 -3.64
N ASN A 61 19.07 -12.85 -3.63
CA ASN A 61 20.03 -11.76 -3.48
C ASN A 61 20.05 -11.17 -2.06
N GLY A 62 19.31 -11.77 -1.11
CA GLY A 62 19.19 -11.27 0.26
C GLY A 62 18.26 -10.05 0.40
N LEU A 63 17.45 -9.74 -0.61
CA LEU A 63 16.52 -8.62 -0.58
C LEU A 63 15.23 -9.05 0.14
N LYS A 64 14.98 -8.39 1.27
CA LYS A 64 13.83 -8.66 2.15
C LYS A 64 12.59 -7.87 1.76
N GLN A 65 11.44 -8.53 1.86
CA GLN A 65 10.13 -7.95 1.68
C GLN A 65 9.19 -8.46 2.78
N THR A 66 8.26 -7.61 3.20
CA THR A 66 7.12 -8.06 3.98
C THR A 66 6.02 -8.46 3.01
N ASP A 67 5.49 -9.66 3.18
CA ASP A 67 4.32 -10.18 2.49
C ASP A 67 3.12 -10.27 3.44
N VAL A 68 1.95 -9.91 2.93
CA VAL A 68 0.68 -9.95 3.64
C VAL A 68 -0.30 -10.74 2.80
N PHE A 69 -0.66 -11.92 3.29
CA PHE A 69 -1.71 -12.73 2.67
C PHE A 69 -3.09 -12.15 3.02
N ILE A 70 -3.87 -11.84 1.99
CA ILE A 70 -5.28 -11.47 2.10
C ILE A 70 -6.10 -12.71 1.73
N PRO A 71 -6.85 -13.32 2.66
CA PRO A 71 -7.58 -14.56 2.40
C PRO A 71 -8.62 -14.46 1.28
N ARG A 72 -9.34 -13.32 1.19
CA ARG A 72 -10.37 -13.14 0.18
C ARG A 72 -10.45 -11.71 -0.33
N THR A 73 -10.73 -11.56 -1.63
CA THR A 73 -11.05 -10.26 -2.22
C THR A 73 -12.43 -10.30 -2.86
N LYS A 74 -12.98 -9.13 -3.22
CA LYS A 74 -14.31 -9.02 -3.87
C LYS A 74 -14.47 -9.96 -5.08
N CYS A 75 -13.40 -10.19 -5.84
CA CYS A 75 -13.47 -10.93 -7.11
C CYS A 75 -12.75 -12.28 -7.09
N LEU A 76 -11.96 -12.61 -6.05
CA LEU A 76 -11.14 -13.81 -6.03
C LEU A 76 -11.20 -14.51 -4.67
N VAL A 77 -11.44 -15.82 -4.73
CA VAL A 77 -11.60 -16.72 -3.58
C VAL A 77 -10.26 -17.29 -3.12
N HIS A 78 -9.23 -17.35 -3.97
CA HIS A 78 -7.92 -17.97 -3.68
C HIS A 78 -6.89 -17.03 -3.04
N GLY A 79 -7.36 -16.04 -2.28
CA GLY A 79 -6.50 -15.05 -1.63
C GLY A 79 -5.63 -14.23 -2.59
N LYS A 80 -4.95 -13.22 -2.04
CA LYS A 80 -3.98 -12.38 -2.76
C LYS A 80 -2.88 -11.94 -1.82
N HIS A 81 -1.72 -11.68 -2.39
CA HIS A 81 -0.59 -11.13 -1.67
C HIS A 81 -0.53 -9.60 -1.83
N LEU A 82 -0.31 -8.92 -0.71
CA LEU A 82 0.19 -7.54 -0.67
C LEU A 82 1.61 -7.60 -0.14
N TYR A 83 2.57 -7.14 -0.92
CA TYR A 83 3.95 -7.09 -0.48
C TYR A 83 4.53 -5.70 -0.64
N PHE A 84 5.43 -5.36 0.26
CA PHE A 84 6.19 -4.11 0.26
C PHE A 84 7.58 -4.35 0.87
N ALA A 85 8.54 -3.55 0.41
CA ALA A 85 9.89 -3.55 0.94
C ALA A 85 10.17 -2.26 1.70
N ARG A 86 11.23 -2.27 2.50
CA ARG A 86 11.74 -1.09 3.20
C ARG A 86 11.93 0.09 2.24
N GLN A 87 11.59 1.30 2.69
CA GLN A 87 11.74 2.52 1.91
C GLN A 87 12.66 3.52 2.59
N ASN A 88 13.30 4.38 1.80
CA ASN A 88 14.07 5.51 2.33
C ASN A 88 13.13 6.65 2.76
N GLY A 89 13.47 7.30 3.88
CA GLY A 89 12.78 8.48 4.39
C GLY A 89 11.59 8.18 5.30
N ASP A 90 10.71 9.18 5.46
CA ASP A 90 9.68 9.15 6.52
C ASP A 90 8.57 8.12 6.32
N ALA A 91 8.35 7.69 5.07
CA ALA A 91 7.26 6.82 4.66
C ALA A 91 7.71 5.37 4.50
N ASP A 92 8.46 4.86 5.48
CA ASP A 92 8.94 3.47 5.48
C ASP A 92 7.85 2.53 6.03
N PRO A 93 7.32 1.59 5.22
CA PRO A 93 6.32 0.64 5.69
C PRO A 93 6.87 -0.32 6.74
N GLU A 94 8.17 -0.60 6.73
CA GLU A 94 8.80 -1.49 7.72
C GLU A 94 8.87 -0.80 9.08
N GLN A 95 9.29 0.46 9.12
CA GLN A 95 9.22 1.27 10.34
C GLN A 95 7.76 1.41 10.84
N ALA A 96 6.80 1.65 9.94
CA ALA A 96 5.39 1.76 10.32
C ALA A 96 4.85 0.45 10.93
N LYS A 97 5.23 -0.71 10.38
CA LYS A 97 4.93 -2.05 10.92
C LYS A 97 5.46 -2.20 12.35
N GLN A 98 6.74 -1.87 12.56
CA GLN A 98 7.42 -1.99 13.85
C GLN A 98 6.77 -1.12 14.93
N ILE A 99 6.46 0.14 14.60
CA ILE A 99 5.78 1.06 15.53
C ILE A 99 4.38 0.54 15.88
N HIS A 100 3.61 0.09 14.88
CA HIS A 100 2.28 -0.47 15.10
C HIS A 100 2.32 -1.68 16.03
N PHE A 101 3.24 -2.63 15.81
CA PHE A 101 3.34 -3.81 16.66
C PHE A 101 3.90 -3.50 18.05
N SER A 102 4.76 -2.49 18.19
CA SER A 102 5.24 -2.04 19.51
C SER A 102 4.14 -1.36 20.34
N VAL A 103 3.25 -0.59 19.70
CA VAL A 103 2.22 0.20 20.42
C VAL A 103 0.94 -0.62 20.61
N ASN A 104 0.50 -1.31 19.55
CA ASN A 104 -0.76 -2.04 19.56
C ASN A 104 -0.60 -3.50 19.98
N ASP A 105 0.48 -4.17 19.61
CA ASP A 105 0.73 -5.60 19.87
C ASP A 105 -0.54 -6.48 19.68
N PRO A 106 -1.17 -6.51 18.50
CA PRO A 106 -2.40 -7.28 18.30
C PRO A 106 -2.12 -8.79 18.34
N PRO A 107 -2.97 -9.66 18.92
CA PRO A 107 -2.68 -11.10 18.93
C PRO A 107 -2.62 -11.68 17.50
N PRO A 108 -1.97 -12.84 17.28
CA PRO A 108 -1.81 -13.44 15.95
C PRO A 108 -3.12 -13.60 15.16
N THR A 109 -4.23 -13.83 15.86
CA THR A 109 -5.57 -14.05 15.30
C THR A 109 -6.37 -12.76 15.06
N ALA A 110 -5.93 -11.63 15.61
CA ALA A 110 -6.61 -10.35 15.40
C ALA A 110 -6.31 -9.77 14.00
N HIS A 111 -7.18 -8.88 13.56
CA HIS A 111 -7.00 -8.11 12.33
C HIS A 111 -5.61 -7.48 12.28
N LEU A 112 -4.95 -7.52 11.12
CA LEU A 112 -3.57 -7.05 10.97
C LEU A 112 -3.38 -5.59 11.44
N PHE A 113 -4.37 -4.75 11.16
CA PHE A 113 -4.40 -3.33 11.56
C PHE A 113 -5.21 -3.11 12.85
N ALA A 114 -5.42 -4.12 13.68
CA ALA A 114 -6.14 -3.94 14.94
C ALA A 114 -5.36 -3.02 15.88
N TYR A 115 -6.06 -2.11 16.53
CA TYR A 115 -5.48 -1.15 17.48
C TYR A 115 -6.03 -1.38 18.89
N ARG A 116 -5.25 -0.99 19.92
CA ARG A 116 -5.67 -1.10 21.32
C ARG A 116 -6.80 -0.12 21.61
N HIS A 117 -7.85 -0.62 22.26
CA HIS A 117 -8.98 0.17 22.74
C HIS A 117 -9.50 -0.45 24.04
N GLY A 118 -9.34 0.27 25.15
CA GLY A 118 -9.57 -0.27 26.49
C GLY A 118 -8.65 -1.47 26.78
N ASN A 119 -9.23 -2.57 27.27
CA ASN A 119 -8.48 -3.79 27.62
C ASN A 119 -8.30 -4.77 26.46
N GLY A 120 -8.68 -4.41 25.23
CA GLY A 120 -8.60 -5.30 24.07
C GLY A 120 -8.21 -4.58 22.79
N HIS A 121 -8.50 -5.24 21.66
CA HIS A 121 -8.20 -4.73 20.33
C HIS A 121 -9.46 -4.59 19.50
N GLN A 122 -9.48 -3.56 18.66
CA GLN A 122 -10.55 -3.34 17.69
C GLN A 122 -9.99 -3.39 16.27
N PRO A 123 -10.70 -4.01 15.32
CA PRO A 123 -10.29 -3.96 13.93
C PRO A 123 -10.43 -2.55 13.37
N LEU A 124 -9.54 -2.17 12.46
CA LEU A 124 -9.59 -0.87 11.80
C LEU A 124 -10.77 -0.85 10.82
N THR A 125 -11.81 -0.07 11.13
CA THR A 125 -12.96 0.08 10.25
C THR A 125 -12.67 1.09 9.14
N ARG A 126 -13.36 0.92 8.01
CA ARG A 126 -13.24 1.84 6.88
C ARG A 126 -13.65 3.27 7.26
N SER A 127 -14.70 3.44 8.07
CA SER A 127 -15.17 4.78 8.48
C SER A 127 -14.12 5.50 9.34
N ILE A 128 -13.60 4.83 10.38
CA ILE A 128 -12.57 5.39 11.26
C ILE A 128 -11.33 5.79 10.45
N PHE A 129 -10.87 4.90 9.57
CA PHE A 129 -9.74 5.16 8.69
C PHE A 129 -9.97 6.40 7.79
N GLN A 130 -11.13 6.47 7.14
CA GLN A 130 -11.48 7.58 6.25
C GLN A 130 -11.60 8.90 7.00
N ASP A 131 -12.27 8.91 8.15
CA ASP A 131 -12.58 10.13 8.87
C ASP A 131 -11.32 10.72 9.50
N ARG A 132 -10.43 9.87 10.02
CA ARG A 132 -9.13 10.32 10.51
C ARG A 132 -8.25 10.86 9.37
N LEU A 133 -8.20 10.19 8.22
CA LEU A 133 -7.45 10.70 7.06
C LEU A 133 -8.00 12.01 6.51
N LYS A 134 -9.32 12.16 6.43
CA LYS A 134 -9.94 13.45 6.03
C LYS A 134 -9.52 14.58 6.96
N LYS A 135 -9.50 14.32 8.28
CA LYS A 135 -9.02 15.30 9.27
C LYS A 135 -7.56 15.64 9.03
N VAL A 136 -6.69 14.64 8.85
CA VAL A 136 -5.27 14.84 8.54
C VAL A 136 -5.10 15.68 7.26
N PHE A 137 -5.82 15.38 6.18
CA PHE A 137 -5.73 16.15 4.94
C PHE A 137 -6.21 17.59 5.11
N LYS A 138 -7.31 17.80 5.84
CA LYS A 138 -7.82 19.14 6.15
C LYS A 138 -6.78 19.94 6.95
N ASP A 139 -6.21 19.34 7.99
CA ASP A 139 -5.22 19.99 8.86
C ASP A 139 -3.91 20.28 8.10
N ALA A 140 -3.55 19.41 7.16
CA ALA A 140 -2.39 19.56 6.28
C ALA A 140 -2.64 20.49 5.08
N LYS A 141 -3.84 21.05 4.90
CA LYS A 141 -4.28 21.82 3.72
C LYS A 141 -4.05 21.08 2.40
N LEU A 142 -4.15 19.76 2.43
CA LEU A 142 -4.05 18.89 1.26
C LEU A 142 -5.44 18.65 0.68
N SER A 143 -5.51 18.50 -0.64
CA SER A 143 -6.75 18.05 -1.29
C SER A 143 -7.11 16.66 -0.74
N PRO A 144 -8.38 16.40 -0.37
CA PRO A 144 -8.79 15.12 0.16
C PRO A 144 -8.42 14.00 -0.80
N LEU A 145 -7.51 13.14 -0.36
CA LEU A 145 -7.15 11.94 -1.09
C LEU A 145 -8.33 10.97 -0.92
N LEU A 146 -9.12 10.79 -1.98
CA LEU A 146 -10.10 9.69 -2.02
C LEU A 146 -9.34 8.39 -1.78
N LEU A 147 -9.93 7.42 -1.09
CA LEU A 147 -9.30 6.13 -0.76
C LEU A 147 -8.60 5.44 -1.93
N HIS A 148 -9.15 5.60 -3.14
CA HIS A 148 -8.58 5.07 -4.38
C HIS A 148 -7.23 5.71 -4.74
N GLY A 149 -6.96 6.92 -4.27
CA GLY A 149 -5.73 7.63 -4.53
C GLY A 149 -4.50 7.07 -3.81
N LEU A 150 -4.63 6.23 -2.78
CA LEU A 150 -3.46 5.49 -2.24
C LEU A 150 -3.02 4.39 -3.21
N HIS A 151 -3.97 3.63 -3.76
CA HIS A 151 -3.70 2.61 -4.78
C HIS A 151 -3.11 3.23 -6.04
N ILE A 152 -3.71 4.32 -6.55
CA ILE A 152 -3.17 5.06 -7.70
C ILE A 152 -1.82 5.68 -7.36
N GLY A 153 -1.70 6.35 -6.21
CA GLY A 153 -0.49 7.05 -5.80
C GLY A 153 0.72 6.11 -5.71
N GLY A 154 0.56 4.93 -5.11
CA GLY A 154 1.60 3.92 -5.08
C GLY A 154 1.96 3.40 -6.49
N THR A 155 0.97 3.23 -7.36
CA THR A 155 1.19 2.84 -8.77
C THR A 155 2.04 3.90 -9.49
N LEU A 156 1.71 5.19 -9.33
CA LEU A 156 2.45 6.30 -9.93
C LEU A 156 3.85 6.42 -9.36
N GLU A 157 4.03 6.23 -8.05
CA GLU A 157 5.34 6.24 -7.40
C GLU A 157 6.28 5.20 -8.02
N TYR A 158 5.81 3.96 -8.22
CA TYR A 158 6.61 2.92 -8.85
C TYR A 158 6.95 3.22 -10.31
N LEU A 159 6.03 3.86 -11.05
CA LEU A 159 6.29 4.29 -12.43
C LEU A 159 7.34 5.41 -12.49
N LEU A 160 7.28 6.37 -11.57
CA LEU A 160 8.26 7.45 -11.46
C LEU A 160 9.64 6.93 -11.06
N ARG A 161 9.70 5.79 -10.38
CA ARG A 161 10.95 5.05 -10.08
C ARG A 161 11.46 4.22 -11.26
N GLY A 162 10.80 4.28 -12.41
CA GLY A 162 11.24 3.62 -13.63
C GLY A 162 10.90 2.14 -13.73
N LEU A 163 9.98 1.62 -12.89
CA LEU A 163 9.55 0.23 -13.06
C LEU A 163 8.81 0.06 -14.40
N PRO A 164 9.08 -1.04 -15.14
CA PRO A 164 8.35 -1.32 -16.38
C PRO A 164 6.83 -1.40 -16.14
N LEU A 165 6.06 -0.98 -17.14
CA LEU A 165 4.59 -0.95 -17.07
C LEU A 165 3.99 -2.31 -16.68
N GLU A 166 4.53 -3.40 -17.22
CA GLU A 166 4.07 -4.77 -16.91
C GLU A 166 4.34 -5.14 -15.45
N VAL A 167 5.50 -4.77 -14.91
CA VAL A 167 5.85 -5.00 -13.50
C VAL A 167 4.90 -4.22 -12.59
N VAL A 168 4.61 -2.96 -12.92
CA VAL A 168 3.66 -2.14 -12.15
C VAL A 168 2.22 -2.68 -12.28
N ARG A 169 1.84 -3.20 -13.45
CA ARG A 169 0.53 -3.86 -13.66
C ARG A 169 0.38 -5.06 -12.74
N VAL A 170 1.41 -5.91 -12.66
CA VAL A 170 1.47 -7.08 -11.76
C VAL A 170 1.40 -6.63 -10.31
N LYS A 171 2.23 -5.65 -9.91
CA LYS A 171 2.26 -5.08 -8.55
C LYS A 171 0.89 -4.56 -8.11
N GLY A 172 0.27 -3.74 -8.94
CA GLY A 172 -1.05 -3.15 -8.71
C GLY A 172 -2.22 -4.12 -8.88
N ARG A 173 -1.95 -5.36 -9.29
CA ARG A 173 -2.94 -6.44 -9.51
C ARG A 173 -4.06 -6.00 -10.45
N TRP A 174 -3.67 -5.32 -11.54
CA TRP A 174 -4.57 -4.83 -12.59
C TRP A 174 -4.81 -5.91 -13.63
N THR A 175 -6.07 -6.31 -13.81
CA THR A 175 -6.46 -7.29 -14.82
C THR A 175 -6.67 -6.65 -16.19
N SER A 176 -7.14 -5.40 -16.24
CA SER A 176 -7.38 -4.67 -17.48
C SER A 176 -6.38 -3.52 -17.71
N ASP A 177 -6.38 -3.01 -18.93
CA ASP A 177 -5.57 -1.85 -19.34
C ASP A 177 -6.13 -0.51 -18.84
N ALA A 178 -7.11 -0.53 -17.93
CA ALA A 178 -7.65 0.69 -17.31
C ALA A 178 -6.55 1.52 -16.61
N PHE A 179 -5.44 0.90 -16.20
CA PHE A 179 -4.30 1.62 -15.64
C PHE A 179 -3.62 2.56 -16.67
N LEU A 180 -3.69 2.26 -17.98
CA LEU A 180 -3.12 3.11 -19.04
C LEU A 180 -3.81 4.48 -19.13
N LEU A 181 -5.07 4.59 -18.70
CA LEU A 181 -5.78 5.86 -18.64
C LEU A 181 -5.13 6.83 -17.64
N TYR A 182 -4.49 6.31 -16.60
CA TYR A 182 -3.75 7.14 -15.65
C TYR A 182 -2.43 7.61 -16.27
N LEU A 183 -1.71 6.77 -17.01
CA LEU A 183 -0.48 7.17 -17.70
C LEU A 183 -0.71 8.38 -18.63
N ARG A 184 -1.80 8.36 -19.40
CA ARG A 184 -2.16 9.47 -20.32
C ARG A 184 -2.35 10.81 -19.61
N LYS A 185 -2.74 10.81 -18.33
CA LYS A 185 -2.97 12.04 -17.54
C LYS A 185 -1.72 12.51 -16.80
N HIS A 186 -0.66 11.72 -16.78
CA HIS A 186 0.54 11.99 -15.98
C HIS A 186 1.78 12.09 -16.87
N VAL A 187 1.93 13.25 -17.54
CA VAL A 187 3.07 13.57 -18.44
C VAL A 187 4.43 13.30 -17.78
N GLN A 188 4.54 13.49 -16.46
CA GLN A 188 5.75 13.21 -15.68
C GLN A 188 6.20 11.74 -15.75
N VAL A 189 5.27 10.79 -15.89
CA VAL A 189 5.61 9.37 -16.06
C VAL A 189 6.25 9.11 -17.42
N MET A 190 5.83 9.84 -18.45
CA MET A 190 6.38 9.71 -19.80
C MET A 190 7.69 10.49 -19.99
N ALA A 191 7.92 11.52 -19.17
CA ALA A 191 9.04 12.42 -19.33
C ALA A 191 10.40 11.71 -19.40
N PRO A 192 10.75 10.73 -18.53
CA PRO A 192 12.02 10.00 -18.63
C PRO A 192 12.19 9.22 -19.95
N TYR A 193 11.09 8.70 -20.50
CA TYR A 193 11.08 7.93 -21.76
C TYR A 193 11.12 8.82 -23.00
N MET A 194 10.74 10.09 -22.88
CA MET A 194 10.74 11.07 -23.98
C MET A 194 12.00 11.94 -24.00
N GLN A 195 12.86 11.86 -22.99
CA GLN A 195 14.14 12.56 -23.02
C GLN A 195 15.10 11.89 -24.00
N ALA A 196 16.01 12.67 -24.58
CA ALA A 196 17.13 12.18 -25.39
C ALA A 196 18.20 11.46 -24.54
N HIS A 197 17.80 10.51 -23.69
CA HIS A 197 18.67 9.69 -22.84
C HIS A 197 18.78 8.26 -23.39
N PRO A 198 19.89 7.90 -24.06
CA PRO A 198 20.01 6.65 -24.84
C PRO A 198 20.08 5.36 -24.01
N HIS A 199 20.29 5.42 -22.70
CA HIS A 199 20.39 4.24 -21.83
C HIS A 199 19.02 3.67 -21.42
N LEU A 200 18.01 4.53 -21.18
CA LEU A 200 16.63 4.10 -20.88
C LEU A 200 15.90 3.53 -22.11
N HIS A 201 16.33 3.92 -23.31
CA HIS A 201 15.75 3.46 -24.56
C HIS A 201 16.11 2.00 -24.88
N ARG A 202 17.23 1.47 -24.39
CA ARG A 202 17.74 0.17 -24.83
C ARG A 202 16.84 -1.00 -24.38
N ASP A 203 16.27 -0.92 -23.18
CA ASP A 203 15.38 -1.94 -22.64
C ASP A 203 13.97 -1.85 -23.24
N VAL A 204 13.48 -0.64 -23.50
CA VAL A 204 12.18 -0.42 -24.16
C VAL A 204 12.24 -0.84 -25.64
N LEU A 205 13.30 -0.50 -26.37
CA LEU A 205 13.48 -0.89 -27.76
C LEU A 205 13.57 -2.41 -27.94
N ARG A 206 14.11 -3.14 -26.96
CA ARG A 206 14.15 -4.62 -26.94
C ARG A 206 12.78 -5.27 -26.81
N ILE A 207 11.82 -4.58 -26.19
CA ILE A 207 10.45 -5.06 -25.97
C ILE A 207 9.55 -4.69 -27.15
N VAL A 208 9.77 -3.51 -27.75
CA VAL A 208 8.83 -2.93 -28.74
C VAL A 208 9.22 -3.25 -30.19
N MET A 209 10.49 -3.49 -30.49
CA MET A 209 10.93 -3.83 -31.86
C MET A 209 11.21 -5.33 -31.97
N PRO A 210 10.53 -6.06 -32.89
CA PRO A 210 10.89 -7.44 -33.20
C PRO A 210 12.36 -7.49 -33.65
N ARG A 211 13.09 -8.51 -33.21
CA ARG A 211 14.42 -8.78 -33.76
C ARG A 211 14.28 -9.01 -35.25
N VAL A 212 14.92 -8.17 -36.05
CA VAL A 212 15.17 -8.43 -37.48
C VAL A 212 16.25 -9.50 -37.59
#